data_AF-A0AAW2L0H1-F1
#
_entry.id   AF-A0AAW2L0H1-F1
#
_cell.length_a   1.000
_cell.length_b   1.000
_cell.length_c   1.000
_cell.angle_alpha   90.00
_cell.angle_beta   90.00
_cell.angle_gamma   90.00
#
_symmetry.space_group_name_H-M   'P 1'
#
loop_
_entity.id
_entity.type
_entity.pdbx_description
1 polymer ?
#
loop_
_entity_poly.entity_id
_entity_poly.type
_entity_poly.pdbx_seq_one_letter_code
_entity_poly.pdbx_strand_id
1 'polypeptide(L)' 'FKNPLMACCGYGGPPYNYDAERTCLDSGYTVCEEGARFINWDGVHYSEAAAALVAARILTTHYSSPPLQFDFFCSDAIS' A
#
# COMPACT_ATOMS: atom_id res chain seq x y z
N PHE A 1 4.11 -7.44 -9.31
CA PHE A 1 5.17 -6.55 -8.79
C PHE A 1 6.51 -7.16 -9.15
N LYS A 2 7.45 -6.40 -9.75
CA LYS A 2 8.74 -6.95 -10.22
C LYS A 2 9.81 -7.00 -9.11
N ASN A 3 9.89 -5.94 -8.30
CA ASN A 3 10.82 -5.83 -7.17
C ASN A 3 10.00 -5.69 -5.87
N PRO A 4 9.54 -6.79 -5.27
CA PRO A 4 8.56 -6.73 -4.17
C PRO A 4 9.11 -6.13 -2.87
N LEU A 5 10.44 -6.10 -2.71
CA LEU A 5 11.10 -5.58 -1.51
C LEU A 5 11.49 -4.11 -1.62
N MET A 6 11.53 -3.53 -2.83
CA MET A 6 11.89 -2.12 -2.98
C MET A 6 10.69 -1.21 -2.69
N ALA A 7 10.96 -0.08 -2.03
CA ALA A 7 10.06 1.06 -1.96
C ALA A 7 10.18 1.90 -3.25
N CYS A 8 9.05 2.48 -3.70
CA CYS A 8 9.04 3.37 -4.86
C CYS A 8 9.84 4.64 -4.59
N CYS A 9 9.62 5.27 -3.44
CA CYS A 9 10.29 6.48 -3.02
C CYS A 9 11.15 6.19 -1.79
N GLY A 10 12.40 6.66 -1.78
CA GLY A 10 13.28 6.50 -0.63
C GLY A 10 14.77 6.59 -0.95
N TYR A 11 15.58 5.99 -0.09
CA TYR A 11 17.04 6.15 -0.03
C TYR A 11 17.78 4.81 0.05
N GLY A 12 19.06 4.81 -0.31
CA GLY A 12 19.94 3.66 -0.17
C GLY A 12 19.88 2.66 -1.33
N GLY A 13 18.90 2.76 -2.23
CA GLY A 13 18.79 1.88 -3.40
C GLY A 13 18.46 0.42 -3.02
N PRO A 14 18.65 -0.54 -3.94
CA PRO A 14 18.34 -1.94 -3.71
C PRO A 14 19.04 -2.51 -2.46
N PRO A 15 18.43 -3.47 -1.74
CA PRO A 15 17.21 -4.20 -2.12
C PRO A 15 15.90 -3.60 -1.58
N TYR A 16 15.96 -2.56 -0.73
CA TYR A 16 14.78 -2.00 -0.06
C TYR A 16 14.45 -0.57 -0.46
N ASN A 17 15.45 0.21 -0.88
CA ASN A 17 15.32 1.65 -1.12
C ASN A 17 14.65 2.40 0.04
N TYR A 18 15.02 2.03 1.28
CA TYR A 18 14.48 2.58 2.51
C TYR A 18 15.61 2.91 3.49
N ASP A 19 15.46 4.04 4.17
CA ASP A 19 16.32 4.51 5.25
C ASP A 19 15.40 5.02 6.37
N ALA A 20 15.57 4.49 7.59
CA ALA A 20 14.70 4.82 8.71
C ALA A 20 14.90 6.25 9.25
N GLU A 21 16.02 6.89 8.91
CA GLU A 21 16.33 8.26 9.33
C GLU A 21 15.91 9.30 8.29
N ARG A 22 15.44 8.87 7.11
CA ARG A 22 15.13 9.76 5.99
C ARG A 22 13.78 9.42 5.38
N THR A 23 12.96 10.44 5.21
CA THR A 23 11.61 10.25 4.66
C THR A 23 11.56 10.64 3.19
N CYS A 24 10.60 10.09 2.45
CA CYS A 24 10.18 10.74 1.21
C CYS A 24 9.82 12.19 1.52
N LEU A 25 10.26 13.12 0.65
CA LEU A 25 10.24 14.58 0.79
C LEU A 25 11.54 15.21 1.34
N ASP A 26 12.45 14.44 1.94
CA ASP A 26 13.80 14.94 2.23
C ASP A 26 14.59 15.20 0.93
N SER A 27 15.70 15.94 0.98
CA SER A 27 16.53 16.16 -0.21
C SER A 27 17.25 14.87 -0.65
N GLY A 28 17.34 14.64 -1.96
CA GLY A 28 18.10 13.52 -2.53
C GLY A 28 17.41 12.16 -2.52
N TYR A 29 16.09 12.10 -2.30
CA TYR A 29 15.34 10.85 -2.46
C TYR A 29 15.37 10.39 -3.92
N THR A 30 15.24 9.08 -4.12
CA THR A 30 14.92 8.50 -5.42
C THR A 30 13.45 8.15 -5.44
N VAL A 31 12.80 8.32 -6.60
CA VAL A 31 11.41 7.90 -6.82
C VAL A 31 11.33 7.04 -8.06
N CYS A 32 10.46 6.05 -8.02
CA CYS A 32 10.21 5.17 -9.15
C CYS A 32 9.55 5.93 -10.31
N GLU A 33 9.64 5.36 -11.51
CA GLU A 33 8.98 5.91 -12.69
C GLU A 33 7.45 5.91 -12.54
N GLU A 34 6.79 6.90 -13.15
CA GLU A 34 5.34 6.98 -13.18
C GLU A 34 4.72 5.70 -13.79
N GLY A 35 3.69 5.16 -13.15
CA GLY A 35 3.04 3.91 -13.56
C GLY A 35 3.81 2.63 -13.19
N ALA A 36 5.01 2.73 -12.62
CA ALA A 36 5.72 1.56 -12.12
C ALA A 36 4.97 0.92 -10.95
N ARG A 37 4.83 -0.41 -10.98
CA ARG A 37 4.06 -1.15 -9.96
C ARG A 37 4.98 -1.64 -8.84
N PHE A 38 4.93 -0.95 -7.70
CA PHE A 38 5.63 -1.28 -6.45
C PHE A 38 4.65 -1.73 -5.37
N ILE A 39 5.08 -2.60 -4.45
CA ILE A 39 4.23 -2.97 -3.30
C ILE A 39 4.27 -1.85 -2.25
N ASN A 40 5.48 -1.40 -1.95
CA ASN A 40 5.76 -0.41 -0.93
C ASN A 40 5.97 0.98 -1.56
N TRP A 41 5.38 2.01 -0.96
CA TRP A 41 5.54 3.40 -1.37
C TRP A 41 6.84 4.02 -0.84
N ASP A 42 7.04 4.05 0.47
CA ASP A 42 8.08 4.87 1.15
C ASP A 42 8.88 4.15 2.25
N GLY A 43 8.69 2.85 2.39
CA GLY A 43 9.19 1.98 3.46
C GLY A 43 8.12 1.58 4.47
N VAL A 44 7.04 2.36 4.61
CA VAL A 44 6.02 2.17 5.65
C VAL A 44 4.64 1.91 5.05
N HIS A 45 4.28 2.62 3.98
CA HIS A 45 2.96 2.59 3.37
C HIS A 45 2.90 1.69 2.12
N TYR A 46 1.72 1.14 1.84
CA TYR A 46 1.44 0.52 0.55
C TYR A 46 1.36 1.58 -0.55
N SER A 47 1.81 1.23 -1.75
CA SER A 47 1.49 2.02 -2.95
C SER A 47 -0.01 1.96 -3.25
N GLU A 48 -0.50 2.89 -4.07
CA GLU A 48 -1.90 2.85 -4.56
C GLU A 48 -2.25 1.50 -5.19
N ALA A 49 -1.38 0.97 -6.06
CA ALA A 49 -1.61 -0.31 -6.73
C ALA A 49 -1.69 -1.50 -5.76
N ALA A 50 -0.93 -1.47 -4.67
CA ALA A 50 -1.00 -2.50 -3.62
C ALA A 50 -2.21 -2.30 -2.71
N ALA A 51 -2.51 -1.07 -2.32
CA ALA A 51 -3.68 -0.72 -1.52
C ALA A 51 -4.99 -1.11 -2.24
N ALA A 52 -5.11 -0.84 -3.54
CA ALA A 52 -6.25 -1.24 -4.35
C ALA A 52 -6.45 -2.77 -4.38
N LEU A 53 -5.36 -3.54 -4.45
CA LEU A 53 -5.43 -5.00 -4.39
C LEU A 53 -5.89 -5.48 -3.01
N VAL A 54 -5.33 -4.93 -1.93
CA VAL A 54 -5.75 -5.28 -0.56
C VAL A 54 -7.23 -4.94 -0.34
N ALA A 55 -7.66 -3.73 -0.73
CA ALA A 55 -9.05 -3.31 -0.64
C ALA A 55 -9.97 -4.25 -1.44
N ALA A 56 -9.61 -4.60 -2.68
CA ALA A 56 -10.39 -5.54 -3.49
C ALA A 56 -10.54 -6.91 -2.82
N ARG A 57 -9.53 -7.39 -2.08
CA ARG A 57 -9.60 -8.65 -1.32
C ARG A 57 -10.46 -8.53 -0.06
N ILE A 58 -10.39 -7.40 0.65
CA ILE A 58 -11.26 -7.15 1.80
C ILE A 58 -12.74 -7.14 1.37
N LEU A 59 -13.03 -6.49 0.24
CA LEU A 59 -14.39 -6.39 -0.31
C LEU A 59 -14.99 -7.74 -0.74
N THR A 60 -14.20 -8.80 -0.90
CA THR A 60 -14.74 -10.14 -1.20
C THR A 60 -15.28 -10.87 0.03
N THR A 61 -15.13 -10.30 1.24
CA THR A 61 -15.55 -10.85 2.56
C THR A 61 -14.95 -12.20 2.96
N HIS A 62 -14.19 -12.85 2.07
CA HIS A 62 -13.58 -14.18 2.25
C HIS A 62 -12.58 -14.24 3.42
N TYR A 63 -12.03 -13.09 3.82
CA TYR A 63 -11.08 -12.97 4.93
C TYR A 63 -11.71 -12.44 6.22
N SER A 64 -13.03 -12.26 6.25
CA SER A 64 -13.78 -11.82 7.43
C SER A 64 -14.48 -13.00 8.09
N SER A 65 -14.54 -13.02 9.42
CA SER A 65 -15.32 -13.99 10.19
C SER A 65 -16.17 -13.26 11.25
N PRO A 66 -17.50 -13.18 11.08
CA PRO A 66 -18.28 -13.71 9.95
C PRO A 66 -17.99 -12.98 8.62
N PRO A 67 -18.32 -13.58 7.45
CA PRO A 67 -18.13 -12.96 6.14
C PRO A 67 -19.17 -11.84 5.92
N LEU A 68 -18.91 -10.67 6.50
CA LEU A 68 -19.80 -9.50 6.44
C LEU A 68 -19.47 -8.63 5.23
N GLN A 69 -20.52 -8.30 4.46
CA GLN A 69 -20.44 -7.28 3.42
C GLN A 69 -20.37 -5.89 4.06
N PHE A 70 -19.80 -4.92 3.34
CA PHE A 70 -19.62 -3.56 3.86
C PHE A 70 -20.95 -2.83 4.16
N ASP A 71 -22.00 -3.15 3.41
CA ASP A 71 -23.35 -2.61 3.58
C ASP A 71 -24.06 -3.10 4.84
N PHE A 72 -23.55 -4.17 5.49
CA PHE A 72 -24.04 -4.63 6.79
C PHE A 72 -24.10 -3.47 7.80
N PHE A 73 -23.06 -2.63 7.85
CA PHE A 73 -22.97 -1.49 8.77
C PHE A 73 -23.82 -0.28 8.36
N CYS A 74 -24.34 -0.26 7.13
CA CYS A 74 -25.24 0.80 6.67
C CYS A 74 -26.70 0.58 7.12
N SER A 75 -27.04 -0.65 7.52
CA SER A 75 -28.39 -1.06 7.93
C SER A 75 -28.81 -0.45 9.28
N ASP A 76 -27.87 -0.10 10.15
CA ASP A 76 -28.13 0.47 11.49
C ASP A 76 -28.30 1.99 11.49
N ALA A 77 -28.12 2.66 10.33
CA ALA A 77 -28.25 4.12 10.22
C ALA A 77 -29.69 4.59 9.94
N ILE A 78 -30.67 3.67 9.85
CA ILE A 78 -32.09 3.98 9.63
C ILE A 78 -32.95 3.12 10.57
N SER A 79 -32.98 3.46 11.85
CA SER A 79 -34.06 3.11 12.78
C SER A 79 -34.33 4.29 13.71
#